data_AF-A0A926IGQ2-F1
#
_entry.id   AF-A0A926IGQ2-F1
#
_cell.length_a   1.000
_cell.length_b   1.000
_cell.length_c   1.000
_cell.angle_alpha   90.00
_cell.angle_beta   90.00
_cell.angle_gamma   90.00
#
_symmetry.space_group_name_H-M   'P 1'
#
loop_
_entity.id
_entity.type
_entity.pdbx_description
1 polymer ?
#
loop_
_entity_poly.entity_id
_entity_poly.type
_entity_poly.pdbx_seq_one_letter_code
_entity_poly.pdbx_strand_id
1 'polypeptide(L)'
;MTAQIGVINKKCVALATDSAVTIGSGQTIKAFNTAEKLFTLSKGSPVGIMIYNNAEFLGIPWEILVKEYRKNSYGRNFDTLHKYAQDFFSFINEYSQFNILEIRHNMMLE
;
A
#
# COMPACT_ATOMS: atom_id res chain seq x y z
N MET A 1 -2.72 -11.09 -13.47
CA MET A 1 -2.12 -12.08 -12.55
C MET A 1 -1.02 -11.37 -11.77
N THR A 2 -0.95 -11.55 -10.46
CA THR A 2 0.10 -10.96 -9.59
C THR A 2 0.79 -12.10 -8.86
N ALA A 3 2.12 -12.12 -8.84
CA ALA A 3 2.91 -13.13 -8.16
C ALA A 3 3.77 -12.46 -7.08
N GLN A 4 3.71 -13.00 -5.87
CA GLN A 4 4.50 -12.56 -4.72
C GLN A 4 5.19 -13.76 -4.09
N ILE A 5 6.44 -13.59 -3.69
CA ILE A 5 7.22 -14.63 -3.02
C ILE A 5 7.97 -14.05 -1.83
N GLY A 6 7.95 -14.80 -0.73
CA GLY A 6 8.73 -14.54 0.47
C GLY A 6 9.50 -15.80 0.89
N VAL A 7 10.79 -15.66 1.14
CA VAL A 7 11.65 -16.74 1.65
C VAL A 7 12.21 -16.30 3.00
N ILE A 8 12.01 -17.11 4.04
CA ILE A 8 12.50 -16.85 5.40
C ILE A 8 13.40 -17.99 5.86
N ASN A 9 14.52 -17.64 6.49
CA ASN A 9 15.39 -18.58 7.20
C ASN A 9 15.90 -17.95 8.50
N LYS A 10 16.77 -18.65 9.24
CA LYS A 10 17.33 -18.16 10.51
C LYS A 10 18.24 -16.92 10.38
N LYS A 11 18.58 -16.50 9.16
CA LYS A 11 19.49 -15.39 8.88
C LYS A 11 18.76 -14.18 8.31
N CYS A 12 17.79 -14.37 7.42
CA CYS A 12 17.15 -13.28 6.72
C CYS A 12 15.77 -13.63 6.16
N VAL A 13 15.12 -12.57 5.67
CA VAL A 13 13.90 -12.63 4.85
C VAL A 13 14.23 -12.00 3.49
N ALA A 14 13.84 -12.67 2.41
CA ALA A 14 13.89 -12.15 1.04
C ALA A 14 12.46 -12.05 0.50
N LEU A 15 12.11 -10.90 -0.09
CA LEU A 15 10.80 -10.62 -0.67
C LEU A 15 10.96 -10.24 -2.14
N ALA A 16 10.09 -10.73 -3.01
CA ALA A 16 10.02 -10.33 -4.40
C ALA A 16 8.58 -10.35 -4.91
N THR A 17 8.28 -9.47 -5.86
CA THR A 17 6.96 -9.35 -6.51
C THR A 17 7.14 -9.16 -8.00
N ASP A 18 6.13 -9.55 -8.78
CA ASP A 18 6.05 -9.17 -10.19
C ASP A 18 5.64 -7.70 -10.36
N SER A 19 6.08 -7.09 -11.46
CA SER A 19 5.78 -5.68 -11.81
C SER A 19 4.59 -5.52 -12.76
N ALA A 20 3.85 -6.60 -13.05
CA ALA A 20 2.79 -6.59 -14.06
C ALA A 20 1.49 -5.98 -13.52
N VAL A 21 1.00 -4.90 -14.14
CA VAL A 21 -0.29 -4.26 -13.83
C VAL A 21 -1.15 -4.24 -15.09
N THR A 22 -2.40 -4.69 -14.97
CA THR A 22 -3.36 -4.70 -16.08
C THR A 22 -4.41 -3.61 -15.84
N ILE A 23 -4.31 -2.48 -16.54
CA ILE A 23 -5.33 -1.43 -16.54
C ILE A 23 -6.16 -1.63 -17.80
N GLY A 24 -7.47 -1.90 -17.64
CA GLY A 24 -8.39 -2.14 -18.75
C GLY A 24 -9.59 -1.20 -18.68
N SER A 25 -9.71 -0.32 -19.66
CA SER A 25 -10.95 0.41 -19.98
C SER A 25 -11.26 0.20 -21.46
N GLY A 26 -12.27 -0.64 -21.76
CA GLY A 26 -12.69 -0.95 -23.14
C GLY A 26 -11.76 -1.86 -23.95
N GLN A 27 -11.75 -1.71 -25.28
CA GLN A 27 -11.06 -2.57 -26.27
C GLN A 27 -9.51 -2.47 -26.27
N THR A 28 -8.91 -1.64 -25.43
CA THR A 28 -7.45 -1.44 -25.43
C THR A 28 -6.86 -1.83 -24.08
N ILE A 29 -6.29 -3.04 -24.02
CA ILE A 29 -5.51 -3.48 -22.86
C ILE A 29 -4.11 -2.90 -23.03
N LYS A 30 -3.79 -1.81 -22.32
CA LYS A 30 -2.41 -1.29 -22.24
C LYS A 30 -1.82 -1.72 -20.91
N ALA A 31 -0.83 -2.61 -20.96
CA ALA A 31 -0.02 -2.95 -19.79
C ALA A 31 0.91 -1.77 -19.48
N PHE A 32 0.64 -1.04 -18.40
CA PHE A 32 1.56 -0.05 -17.85
C PHE A 32 2.44 -0.76 -16.81
N ASN A 33 3.76 -0.74 -17.01
CA ASN A 33 4.76 -1.52 -16.26
C ASN A 33 5.30 -0.79 -15.01
N THR A 34 4.50 0.06 -14.37
CA THR A 34 5.03 1.08 -13.43
C THR A 34 4.51 1.01 -12.00
N ALA A 35 3.59 0.11 -11.64
CA ALA A 35 3.16 -0.01 -10.26
C ALA A 35 4.13 -0.90 -9.47
N GLU A 36 4.92 -0.28 -8.61
CA GLU A 36 5.69 -0.98 -7.59
C GLU A 36 4.71 -1.68 -6.63
N LYS A 37 4.93 -2.96 -6.31
CA LYS A 37 4.04 -3.75 -5.44
C LYS A 37 4.71 -4.20 -4.16
N LEU A 38 5.98 -3.84 -3.95
CA LEU A 38 6.78 -4.13 -2.77
C LEU A 38 7.36 -2.80 -2.28
N PHE A 39 7.03 -2.42 -1.05
CA PHE A 39 7.45 -1.14 -0.48
C PHE A 39 8.05 -1.35 0.91
N THR A 40 8.94 -0.45 1.32
CA THR A 40 9.33 -0.32 2.74
C THR A 40 8.19 0.32 3.52
N LEU A 41 7.70 -0.32 4.58
CA LEU A 41 6.60 0.18 5.41
C LEU A 41 7.05 1.16 6.50
N SER A 42 8.23 0.95 7.10
CA SER A 42 8.74 1.77 8.22
C SER A 42 10.07 2.42 7.88
N LYS A 43 10.26 3.67 8.31
CA LYS A 43 11.54 4.38 8.18
C LYS A 43 12.36 4.15 9.44
N GLY A 44 13.30 3.20 9.39
CA GLY A 44 14.19 2.85 10.51
C GLY A 44 14.08 1.41 11.00
N SER A 45 13.05 0.67 10.57
CA SER A 45 12.91 -0.76 10.83
C SER A 45 12.76 -1.55 9.52
N PRO A 46 13.33 -2.77 9.41
CA PRO A 46 13.33 -3.56 8.18
C PRO A 46 11.96 -4.25 7.95
N VAL A 47 10.91 -3.46 7.76
CA VAL A 47 9.55 -3.92 7.54
C VAL A 47 9.14 -3.60 6.10
N GLY A 48 8.79 -4.62 5.33
CA GLY A 48 8.27 -4.50 3.97
C GLY A 48 6.77 -4.82 3.89
N ILE A 49 6.09 -4.25 2.90
CA ILE A 49 4.69 -4.52 2.57
C ILE A 49 4.58 -4.90 1.09
N MET A 50 3.80 -5.93 0.77
CA MET A 50 3.48 -6.33 -0.60
C MET A 50 1.99 -6.20 -0.87
N ILE A 51 1.62 -5.71 -2.06
CA ILE A 51 0.23 -5.45 -2.45
C ILE A 51 -0.21 -6.45 -3.52
N TYR A 52 -1.29 -7.19 -3.21
CA TYR A 52 -1.87 -8.21 -4.11
C TYR A 52 -3.20 -7.74 -4.70
N ASN A 53 -3.47 -8.16 -5.94
CA ASN A 53 -4.72 -7.95 -6.67
C ASN A 53 -4.97 -6.49 -7.06
N ASN A 54 -5.71 -5.74 -6.25
CA ASN A 54 -6.11 -4.36 -6.57
C ASN A 54 -4.98 -3.39 -6.23
N ALA A 55 -4.57 -2.57 -7.19
CA ALA A 55 -3.54 -1.55 -7.03
C ALA A 55 -4.05 -0.29 -6.29
N GLU A 56 -5.35 -0.19 -6.06
CA GLU A 56 -6.00 0.96 -5.45
C GLU A 56 -6.94 0.57 -4.29
N PHE A 57 -7.11 1.50 -3.36
CA PHE A 57 -8.07 1.45 -2.26
C PHE A 57 -8.88 2.75 -2.28
N LEU A 58 -10.20 2.64 -2.49
CA LEU A 58 -11.11 3.79 -2.66
C LEU A 58 -10.67 4.79 -3.74
N GLY A 59 -10.09 4.29 -4.85
CA GLY A 59 -9.56 5.12 -5.94
C GLY A 59 -8.20 5.76 -5.65
N ILE A 60 -7.58 5.43 -4.50
CA ILE A 60 -6.26 5.93 -4.10
C ILE A 60 -5.23 4.81 -4.30
N PRO A 61 -4.14 5.03 -5.06
CA PRO A 61 -3.11 4.02 -5.22
C PRO A 61 -2.45 3.65 -3.90
N TRP A 62 -2.18 2.35 -3.69
CA TRP A 62 -1.51 1.86 -2.47
C TRP A 62 -0.15 2.51 -2.24
N GLU A 63 0.58 2.84 -3.30
CA GLU A 63 1.85 3.56 -3.22
C GLU A 63 1.70 4.91 -2.47
N ILE A 64 0.64 5.65 -2.74
CA ILE A 64 0.35 6.93 -2.09
C ILE A 64 0.06 6.69 -0.60
N LEU A 65 -0.82 5.74 -0.29
CA LEU A 65 -1.17 5.39 1.10
C LEU A 65 0.06 4.96 1.91
N VAL A 66 0.92 4.12 1.34
CA VAL A 66 2.16 3.67 2.00
C VAL A 66 3.13 4.84 2.18
N LYS A 67 3.28 5.72 1.18
CA LYS A 67 4.14 6.92 1.29
C LYS A 67 3.64 7.89 2.37
N GLU A 68 2.34 8.13 2.44
CA GLU A 68 1.75 8.99 3.48
C GLU A 68 1.84 8.37 4.86
N TYR A 69 1.54 7.07 5.00
CA TYR A 69 1.77 6.35 6.25
C TYR A 69 3.20 6.52 6.75
N ARG A 70 4.21 6.30 5.89
CA ARG A 70 5.63 6.41 6.26
C ARG A 70 6.03 7.80 6.74
N LYS A 71 5.39 8.86 6.22
CA LYS A 71 5.62 10.23 6.69
C LYS A 71 5.06 10.40 8.10
N ASN A 72 3.83 9.91 8.33
CA ASN A 72 3.12 10.03 9.60
C ASN A 72 3.64 9.09 10.71
N SER A 73 4.21 7.94 10.34
CA SER A 73 4.77 6.95 11.25
C SER A 73 6.26 7.13 11.51
N TYR A 74 6.87 8.23 11.05
CA TYR A 74 8.30 8.49 11.25
C TYR A 74 8.68 8.48 12.74
N GLY A 75 9.71 7.69 13.07
CA GLY A 75 10.19 7.52 14.45
C GLY A 75 9.38 6.51 15.29
N ARG A 76 8.27 5.97 14.78
CA ARG A 76 7.54 4.89 15.46
C ARG A 76 8.20 3.55 15.16
N ASN A 77 8.57 2.84 16.22
CA ASN A 77 9.03 1.46 16.14
C ASN A 77 8.18 0.57 17.03
N PHE A 78 7.95 -0.65 16.59
CA PHE A 78 7.17 -1.64 17.32
C PHE A 78 7.93 -2.95 17.43
N ASP A 79 7.71 -3.68 18.52
CA ASP A 79 8.43 -4.93 18.80
C ASP A 79 7.98 -6.10 17.92
N THR A 80 6.82 -5.98 17.25
CA THR A 80 6.24 -7.07 16.45
C THR A 80 5.67 -6.57 15.13
N LEU A 81 5.75 -7.40 14.09
CA LEU A 81 5.10 -7.14 12.79
C LEU A 81 3.58 -6.95 12.92
N HIS A 82 2.96 -7.63 13.89
CA HIS A 82 1.52 -7.48 14.15
C HIS A 82 1.16 -6.05 14.56
N LYS A 83 1.96 -5.41 15.42
CA LYS A 83 1.76 -4.01 15.81
C LYS A 83 1.93 -3.06 14.62
N TYR A 84 2.91 -3.30 13.75
CA TYR A 84 3.05 -2.53 12.50
C TYR A 84 1.81 -2.67 11.61
N ALA A 85 1.28 -3.88 11.44
CA ALA A 85 0.07 -4.12 10.66
C ALA A 85 -1.15 -3.41 11.26
N GLN A 86 -1.33 -3.50 12.58
CA GLN A 86 -2.40 -2.81 13.29
C GLN A 86 -2.32 -1.29 13.11
N ASP A 87 -1.15 -0.69 13.33
CA ASP A 87 -0.93 0.76 13.16
C ASP A 87 -1.18 1.21 11.72
N PHE A 88 -0.74 0.42 10.72
CA PHE A 88 -1.02 0.71 9.31
C PHE A 88 -2.53 0.64 8.98
N PHE A 89 -3.25 -0.38 9.46
CA PHE A 89 -4.69 -0.47 9.23
C PHE A 89 -5.48 0.62 9.97
N SER A 90 -5.06 1.00 11.18
CA SER A 90 -5.62 2.15 11.89
C SER A 90 -5.44 3.43 11.10
N PHE A 91 -4.24 3.68 10.56
CA PHE A 91 -3.98 4.81 9.69
C PHE A 91 -4.88 4.82 8.45
N ILE A 92 -5.04 3.69 7.76
CA ILE A 92 -5.91 3.61 6.57
C ILE A 92 -7.36 3.91 6.94
N ASN A 93 -7.86 3.35 8.05
CA ASN A 93 -9.21 3.62 8.51
C ASN A 93 -9.40 5.11 8.78
N GLU A 94 -8.50 5.74 9.54
CA GLU A 94 -8.55 7.18 9.81
C GLU A 94 -8.48 8.00 8.51
N TYR A 95 -7.51 7.72 7.65
CA TYR A 95 -7.32 8.40 6.37
C TYR A 95 -8.55 8.30 5.46
N SER A 96 -9.19 7.13 5.41
CA SER A 96 -10.41 6.91 4.62
C SER A 96 -11.61 7.71 5.14
N GLN A 97 -11.75 7.85 6.46
CA GLN A 97 -12.83 8.66 7.05
C GLN A 97 -12.67 10.14 6.72
N PHE A 98 -11.44 10.67 6.80
CA PHE A 98 -11.15 12.06 6.42
C PHE A 98 -11.47 12.32 4.94
N ASN A 99 -11.03 11.43 4.05
CA ASN A 99 -11.18 11.65 2.62
C ASN A 99 -12.63 11.45 2.14
N ILE A 100 -13.39 10.53 2.75
CA ILE A 100 -14.83 10.40 2.48
C ILE A 100 -15.59 11.69 2.84
N LEU A 101 -15.20 12.40 3.91
CA LEU A 101 -15.82 13.67 4.28
C LEU A 101 -15.47 14.78 3.27
N GLU A 102 -14.23 14.83 2.78
CA GLU A 102 -13.80 15.79 1.76
C GLU A 102 -14.48 15.54 0.40
N ILE A 103 -14.58 14.27 -0.01
CA ILE A 103 -15.29 13.84 -1.22
C ILE A 103 -16.80 14.12 -1.13
N ARG A 104 -17.42 13.88 0.03
CA ARG A 104 -18.85 14.22 0.25
C ARG A 104 -19.09 15.72 0.28
N HIS A 105 -18.16 16.50 0.84
CA HIS A 105 -18.25 17.96 0.85
C HIS A 105 -18.18 18.52 -0.58
N ASN A 106 -17.26 18.02 -1.40
CA ASN A 106 -17.15 18.44 -2.80
C ASN A 106 -18.35 17.99 -3.66
N MET A 107 -18.93 16.81 -3.40
CA MET A 107 -20.15 16.35 -4.08
C MET A 107 -21.45 17.07 -3.64
N MET A 108 -21.47 17.77 -2.50
CA MET A 108 -22.63 18.57 -2.06
C MET A 108 -22.57 20.02 -2.57
N LEU A 109 -21.48 20.42 -3.22
CA LEU A 109 -21.25 21.76 -3.75
C LEU A 109 -21.38 21.85 -5.28
N GLU A 110 -21.73 20.75 -5.96
CA GLU A 110 -22.19 20.69 -7.36
C GLU A 110 -23.70 20.43 -7.42
#